data_AF-A0A8J2M998-F1
#
_entry.id   AF-A0A8J2M998-F1
#
_cell.length_a   1.000
_cell.length_b   1.000
_cell.length_c   1.000
_cell.angle_alpha   90.00
_cell.angle_beta   90.00
_cell.angle_gamma   90.00
#
_symmetry.space_group_name_H-M   'P 1'
#
loop_
_entity.id
_entity.type
_entity.pdbx_description
1 polymer ?
#
loop_
_entity_poly.entity_id
_entity_poly.type
_entity_poly.pdbx_seq_one_letter_code
_entity_poly.pdbx_strand_id
1 'polypeptide(L)'
;MKTSYKVGSRNSQLAMIQTNWIVDRLRDLHPDFTFEIVGMSTMGDKILNVALPKIGEKSLFTKELEDALLVDEIDFVVHSLKDLPTQLPPELTIAAITEREDPRDAVMFNPKFKGCQLATLPPGSKIGTSSLRRIAQLKNRFPHLEFIDVRGNLNTRLRKLDDPEGPYSALILAAAGIGRMGWNDRIGQFLEREDCMHAVGQGALAVECASKNEEIIKLLGELVHPITYYCCIAERTFLRTLEGGCSVPVAVSSNLQLVDGNNKLCLQGSVWSLDGSKSIINELLVNLNNDEDLISSQETPGVIDMTSVSVCSFPGFKENAAEKCALLGKCLGNKLLQLGAKEILLEVRQSGAIKSVRNEETLNSLHLRDLRLTLLGTVSQNGYKELIVNPCRTFRRTKPPKVTRLLRAHPTMSENPGSTGPVDNDDKIFKPISGDESGQDVTEIESYCVNCGENVSLSSFGQLGNCCTGTISPP
;
A
#
# COMPACT_ATOMS: atom_id res chain seq x y z
N MET A 1 -7.04 15.75 -25.76
CA MET A 1 -6.41 15.14 -24.58
C MET A 1 -7.46 14.36 -23.84
N LYS A 2 -7.06 13.28 -23.18
CA LYS A 2 -7.99 12.49 -22.37
C LYS A 2 -8.31 13.30 -21.11
N THR A 3 -9.59 13.36 -20.72
CA THR A 3 -10.04 14.10 -19.52
C THR A 3 -10.86 13.23 -18.58
N SER A 4 -10.86 11.92 -18.82
CA SER A 4 -11.56 10.93 -18.03
C SER A 4 -10.66 9.74 -17.80
N TYR A 5 -10.38 9.44 -16.54
CA TYR A 5 -9.42 8.41 -16.13
C TYR A 5 -10.10 7.37 -15.25
N LYS A 6 -9.75 6.10 -15.46
CA LYS A 6 -10.21 4.98 -14.64
C LYS A 6 -9.14 4.57 -13.66
N VAL A 7 -9.46 4.58 -12.38
CA VAL A 7 -8.50 4.36 -11.29
C VAL A 7 -8.78 3.02 -10.62
N GLY A 8 -7.86 2.08 -10.73
CA GLY A 8 -7.95 0.79 -10.04
C GLY A 8 -7.78 0.94 -8.53
N SER A 9 -8.57 0.18 -7.77
CA SER A 9 -8.37 0.02 -6.33
C SER A 9 -8.79 -1.36 -5.86
N ARG A 10 -8.22 -1.83 -4.75
CA ARG A 10 -8.74 -2.99 -4.04
C ARG A 10 -10.00 -2.60 -3.26
N ASN A 11 -10.93 -3.54 -3.12
CA ASN A 11 -12.15 -3.33 -2.34
C ASN A 11 -11.95 -3.18 -0.81
N SER A 12 -10.73 -3.31 -0.30
CA SER A 12 -10.47 -3.11 1.13
C SER A 12 -10.64 -1.63 1.51
N GLN A 13 -11.22 -1.36 2.69
CA GLN A 13 -11.46 0.02 3.15
C GLN A 13 -10.21 0.91 3.11
N LEU A 14 -9.06 0.40 3.56
CA LEU A 14 -7.81 1.17 3.53
C LEU A 14 -7.37 1.50 2.09
N ALA A 15 -7.47 0.53 1.16
CA ALA A 15 -7.12 0.77 -0.24
C ALA A 15 -8.05 1.82 -0.89
N MET A 16 -9.36 1.75 -0.61
CA MET A 16 -10.30 2.77 -1.07
C MET A 16 -9.99 4.15 -0.49
N ILE A 17 -9.64 4.25 0.80
CA ILE A 17 -9.22 5.53 1.40
C ILE A 17 -7.97 6.09 0.69
N GLN A 18 -6.97 5.24 0.44
CA GLN A 18 -5.75 5.61 -0.27
C GLN A 18 -6.04 6.07 -1.71
N THR A 19 -6.90 5.35 -2.43
CA THR A 19 -7.28 5.71 -3.81
C THR A 19 -8.06 7.01 -3.85
N ASN A 20 -9.05 7.20 -2.95
CA ASN A 20 -9.80 8.46 -2.89
C ASN A 20 -8.86 9.64 -2.60
N TRP A 21 -7.92 9.49 -1.67
CA TRP A 21 -6.95 10.55 -1.38
C TRP A 21 -6.13 10.96 -2.61
N ILE A 22 -5.65 10.00 -3.41
CA ILE A 22 -4.94 10.30 -4.68
C ILE A 22 -5.86 11.01 -5.66
N VAL A 23 -7.08 10.50 -5.82
CA VAL A 23 -8.06 11.07 -6.75
C VAL A 23 -8.44 12.49 -6.36
N ASP A 24 -8.63 12.78 -5.08
CA ASP A 24 -8.97 14.11 -4.58
C ASP A 24 -7.82 15.09 -4.87
N ARG A 25 -6.56 14.69 -4.65
CA ARG A 25 -5.40 15.51 -5.04
C ARG A 25 -5.33 15.78 -6.54
N LEU A 26 -5.63 14.80 -7.37
CA LEU A 26 -5.67 14.99 -8.82
C LEU A 26 -6.82 15.89 -9.26
N ARG A 27 -7.98 15.85 -8.58
CA ARG A 27 -9.09 16.78 -8.83
C ARG A 27 -8.75 18.20 -8.43
N ASP A 28 -8.02 18.39 -7.32
CA ASP A 28 -7.57 19.71 -6.88
C ASP A 28 -6.61 20.34 -7.91
N LEU A 29 -5.71 19.53 -8.48
CA LEU A 29 -4.76 19.96 -9.52
C LEU A 29 -5.42 20.14 -10.89
N HIS A 30 -6.41 19.30 -11.23
CA HIS A 30 -7.09 19.26 -12.52
C HIS A 30 -8.62 19.21 -12.37
N PRO A 31 -9.28 20.34 -12.06
CA PRO A 31 -10.73 20.38 -11.81
C PRO A 31 -11.60 19.95 -12.99
N ASP A 32 -11.08 20.07 -14.22
CA ASP A 32 -11.79 19.69 -15.45
C ASP A 32 -11.68 18.19 -15.76
N PHE A 33 -10.90 17.42 -14.99
CA PHE A 33 -10.70 15.99 -15.20
C PHE A 33 -11.67 15.17 -14.36
N THR A 34 -12.10 14.04 -14.92
CA THR A 34 -12.97 13.08 -14.25
C THR A 34 -12.19 11.83 -13.90
N PHE A 35 -12.41 11.32 -12.69
CA PHE A 35 -11.72 10.13 -12.18
C PHE A 35 -12.78 9.15 -11.66
N GLU A 36 -12.89 8.01 -12.34
CA GLU A 36 -13.79 6.90 -12.00
C GLU A 36 -13.00 5.83 -11.25
N ILE A 37 -13.38 5.53 -10.00
CA ILE A 37 -12.71 4.47 -9.23
C ILE A 37 -13.34 3.11 -9.57
N VAL A 38 -12.52 2.17 -10.03
CA VAL A 38 -12.89 0.80 -10.35
C VAL A 38 -12.40 -0.13 -9.24
N GLY A 39 -13.34 -0.56 -8.40
CA GLY A 39 -13.07 -1.48 -7.28
C GLY A 39 -12.91 -2.93 -7.74
N MET A 40 -11.80 -3.57 -7.37
CA MET A 40 -11.44 -4.93 -7.77
C MET A 40 -11.13 -5.82 -6.56
N SER A 41 -11.33 -7.13 -6.71
CA SER A 41 -11.03 -8.12 -5.66
C SER A 41 -9.82 -8.95 -6.06
N THR A 42 -8.79 -8.98 -5.20
CA THR A 42 -7.55 -9.73 -5.46
C THR A 42 -7.55 -11.11 -4.78
N MET A 43 -6.70 -12.04 -5.21
CA MET A 43 -6.51 -13.33 -4.56
C MET A 43 -6.18 -13.20 -3.06
N GLY A 44 -5.37 -12.20 -2.69
CA GLY A 44 -5.04 -11.93 -1.29
C GLY A 44 -6.22 -11.52 -0.40
N ASP A 45 -7.30 -11.00 -0.99
CA ASP A 45 -8.54 -10.71 -0.29
C ASP A 45 -9.40 -11.97 -0.08
N LYS A 46 -9.23 -12.99 -0.93
CA LYS A 46 -9.97 -14.26 -0.88
C LYS A 46 -9.30 -15.31 0.01
N ILE A 47 -7.97 -15.31 0.12
CA ILE A 47 -7.20 -16.31 0.86
C ILE A 47 -6.86 -15.80 2.28
N LEU A 48 -7.74 -16.07 3.25
CA LEU A 48 -7.54 -15.67 4.65
C LEU A 48 -6.96 -16.78 5.56
N ASN A 49 -6.96 -18.04 5.10
CA ASN A 49 -6.76 -19.23 5.95
C ASN A 49 -5.34 -19.84 5.94
N VAL A 50 -4.38 -19.25 5.21
CA VAL A 50 -2.99 -19.72 5.15
C VAL A 50 -2.07 -18.56 5.55
N ALA A 51 -0.91 -18.78 6.20
CA ALA A 51 0.03 -17.73 6.60
C ALA A 51 0.71 -17.06 5.37
N LEU A 52 0.94 -15.74 5.38
CA LEU A 52 1.42 -14.95 4.22
C LEU A 52 2.76 -15.50 3.68
N PRO A 53 3.76 -15.79 4.53
CA PRO A 53 5.02 -16.40 4.08
C PRO A 53 4.84 -17.78 3.40
N LYS A 54 3.77 -18.52 3.76
CA LYS A 54 3.46 -19.86 3.21
C LYS A 54 2.67 -19.83 1.91
N ILE A 55 2.06 -18.70 1.54
CA ILE A 55 1.30 -18.53 0.29
C ILE A 55 2.23 -18.26 -0.91
N GLY A 56 3.46 -17.81 -0.65
CA GLY A 56 4.54 -17.87 -1.63
C GLY A 56 4.25 -17.20 -2.97
N GLU A 57 3.69 -15.99 -3.02
CA GLU A 57 3.48 -15.33 -4.32
C GLU A 57 3.88 -13.86 -4.26
N LYS A 58 4.90 -13.53 -5.06
CA LYS A 58 5.03 -12.21 -5.69
C LYS A 58 3.66 -11.92 -6.33
N SER A 59 3.11 -10.74 -6.07
CA SER A 59 1.87 -10.23 -6.69
C SER A 59 0.52 -10.70 -6.13
N LEU A 60 0.44 -11.31 -4.92
CA LEU A 60 -0.84 -11.74 -4.32
C LEU A 60 -1.92 -10.62 -4.21
N PHE A 61 -1.49 -9.36 -4.12
CA PHE A 61 -2.35 -8.19 -4.00
C PHE A 61 -2.29 -7.23 -5.19
N THR A 62 -1.49 -7.54 -6.22
CA THR A 62 -1.23 -6.63 -7.34
C THR A 62 -1.63 -7.22 -8.69
N LYS A 63 -1.56 -8.55 -8.85
CA LYS A 63 -1.73 -9.23 -10.13
C LYS A 63 -3.01 -8.85 -10.88
N GLU A 64 -4.17 -8.90 -10.23
CA GLU A 64 -5.43 -8.59 -10.94
C GLU A 64 -5.53 -7.11 -11.36
N LEU A 65 -4.86 -6.21 -10.65
CA LEU A 65 -4.79 -4.79 -10.99
C LEU A 65 -3.79 -4.57 -12.14
N GLU A 66 -2.64 -5.25 -12.08
CA GLU A 66 -1.62 -5.26 -13.15
C GLU A 66 -2.23 -5.80 -14.46
N ASP A 67 -2.98 -6.90 -14.41
CA ASP A 67 -3.67 -7.47 -15.58
C ASP A 67 -4.63 -6.43 -16.20
N ALA A 68 -5.40 -5.70 -15.38
CA ALA A 68 -6.32 -4.67 -15.85
C ALA A 68 -5.61 -3.43 -16.43
N LEU A 69 -4.42 -3.06 -15.94
CA LEU A 69 -3.58 -2.04 -16.57
C LEU A 69 -3.09 -2.49 -17.95
N LEU A 70 -2.67 -3.76 -18.08
CA LEU A 70 -2.09 -4.29 -19.32
C LEU A 70 -3.11 -4.39 -20.46
N VAL A 71 -4.39 -4.60 -20.14
CA VAL A 71 -5.49 -4.62 -21.11
C VAL A 71 -6.22 -3.28 -21.26
N ASP A 72 -5.66 -2.21 -20.69
CA ASP A 72 -6.21 -0.84 -20.71
C ASP A 72 -7.66 -0.74 -20.14
N GLU A 73 -8.02 -1.62 -19.19
CA GLU A 73 -9.30 -1.56 -18.45
C GLU A 73 -9.31 -0.42 -17.41
N ILE A 74 -8.16 -0.17 -16.82
CA ILE A 74 -7.87 0.96 -15.92
C ILE A 74 -6.64 1.71 -16.40
N ASP A 75 -6.54 2.99 -16.04
CA ASP A 75 -5.47 3.90 -16.44
C ASP A 75 -4.28 3.88 -15.49
N PHE A 76 -4.57 3.84 -14.19
CA PHE A 76 -3.57 3.73 -13.14
C PHE A 76 -4.18 3.11 -11.88
N VAL A 77 -3.32 2.68 -10.96
CA VAL A 77 -3.71 2.03 -9.71
C VAL A 77 -2.90 2.59 -8.54
N VAL A 78 -3.51 2.62 -7.36
CA VAL A 78 -2.88 3.12 -6.13
C VAL A 78 -2.53 1.96 -5.20
N HIS A 79 -1.28 1.95 -4.74
CA HIS A 79 -0.76 0.95 -3.81
C HIS A 79 -0.12 1.59 -2.58
N SER A 80 -0.10 0.84 -1.47
CA SER A 80 0.93 1.08 -0.45
C SER A 80 2.28 0.64 -1.03
N LEU A 81 3.29 1.51 -1.06
CA LEU A 81 4.53 1.23 -1.78
C LEU A 81 5.24 -0.04 -1.28
N LYS A 82 5.15 -0.32 0.02
CA LYS A 82 5.74 -1.53 0.64
C LYS A 82 5.16 -2.86 0.13
N ASP A 83 3.98 -2.82 -0.49
CA ASP A 83 3.31 -4.02 -1.01
C ASP A 83 3.71 -4.29 -2.47
N LEU A 84 4.36 -3.33 -3.15
CA LEU A 84 4.88 -3.49 -4.51
C LEU A 84 6.24 -4.19 -4.49
N PRO A 85 6.49 -5.16 -5.40
CA PRO A 85 7.81 -5.75 -5.57
C PRO A 85 8.82 -4.69 -6.03
N THR A 86 10.10 -4.96 -5.83
CA THR A 86 11.19 -4.07 -6.30
C THR A 86 11.38 -4.09 -7.82
N GLN A 87 10.73 -5.03 -8.51
CA GLN A 87 10.72 -5.15 -9.97
C GLN A 87 9.29 -5.44 -10.40
N LEU A 88 8.73 -4.55 -11.21
CA LEU A 88 7.47 -4.72 -11.93
C LEU A 88 7.71 -5.36 -13.30
N PRO A 89 6.66 -5.90 -13.95
CA PRO A 89 6.70 -6.20 -15.38
C PRO A 89 7.21 -5.00 -16.20
N PRO A 90 8.02 -5.19 -17.26
CA PRO A 90 8.57 -4.09 -18.07
C PRO A 90 7.52 -3.13 -18.67
N GLU A 91 6.30 -3.62 -18.87
CA GLU A 91 5.16 -2.86 -19.40
C GLU A 91 4.53 -1.92 -18.37
N LEU A 92 4.93 -2.01 -17.09
CA LEU A 92 4.40 -1.24 -15.97
C LEU A 92 5.50 -0.41 -15.29
N THR A 93 5.12 0.72 -14.71
CA THR A 93 6.02 1.59 -13.95
C THR A 93 5.29 2.23 -12.77
N ILE A 94 6.05 2.52 -11.71
CA ILE A 94 5.61 3.42 -10.64
C ILE A 94 5.86 4.84 -11.13
N ALA A 95 4.79 5.50 -11.58
CA ALA A 95 4.84 6.87 -12.09
C ALA A 95 4.93 7.90 -10.96
N ALA A 96 4.38 7.60 -9.79
CA ALA A 96 4.42 8.52 -8.65
C ALA A 96 4.70 7.82 -7.31
N ILE A 97 5.50 8.49 -6.47
CA ILE A 97 5.65 8.20 -5.04
C ILE A 97 5.25 9.46 -4.29
N THR A 98 4.16 9.39 -3.55
CA THR A 98 3.58 10.56 -2.87
C THR A 98 4.30 10.88 -1.58
N GLU A 99 3.92 12.00 -0.95
CA GLU A 99 4.39 12.35 0.38
C GLU A 99 4.17 11.20 1.38
N ARG A 100 5.19 10.94 2.20
CA ARG A 100 5.21 9.84 3.17
C ARG A 100 4.47 10.24 4.42
N GLU A 101 3.48 9.44 4.81
CA GLU A 101 3.02 9.44 6.20
C GLU A 101 4.06 8.76 7.12
N ASP A 102 3.83 8.84 8.44
CA ASP A 102 4.72 8.26 9.45
C ASP A 102 5.08 6.80 9.12
N PRO A 103 6.37 6.51 8.83
CA PRO A 103 6.81 5.19 8.43
C PRO A 103 6.93 4.22 9.59
N ARG A 104 6.86 4.68 10.85
CA ARG A 104 7.07 3.85 12.04
C ARG A 104 6.03 2.74 12.15
N ASP A 105 6.42 1.67 12.84
CA ASP A 105 5.45 0.75 13.38
C ASP A 105 4.87 1.31 14.68
N ALA A 106 3.61 0.97 14.96
CA ALA A 106 2.88 1.43 16.12
C ALA A 106 2.21 0.26 16.83
N VAL A 107 2.04 0.42 18.14
CA VAL A 107 1.42 -0.55 19.04
C VAL A 107 0.01 -0.10 19.36
N MET A 108 -0.95 -0.99 19.15
CA MET A 108 -2.30 -0.85 19.65
C MET A 108 -2.51 -1.85 20.77
N PHE A 109 -2.75 -1.38 21.99
CA PHE A 109 -2.99 -2.25 23.14
C PHE A 109 -4.47 -2.65 23.22
N ASN A 110 -4.72 -3.86 23.73
CA ASN A 110 -6.04 -4.24 24.18
C ASN A 110 -6.49 -3.23 25.27
N PRO A 111 -7.77 -2.85 25.34
CA PRO A 111 -8.26 -1.90 26.34
C PRO A 111 -7.82 -2.21 27.79
N LYS A 112 -7.64 -3.48 28.15
CA LYS A 112 -7.15 -3.91 29.48
C LYS A 112 -5.70 -3.50 29.80
N PHE A 113 -4.92 -3.15 28.78
CA PHE A 113 -3.53 -2.69 28.89
C PHE A 113 -3.37 -1.23 28.42
N LYS A 114 -4.45 -0.43 28.49
CA LYS A 114 -4.38 0.99 28.14
C LYS A 114 -3.36 1.72 29.02
N GLY A 115 -2.45 2.46 28.39
CA GLY A 115 -1.37 3.19 29.08
C GLY A 115 -0.12 2.36 29.36
N CYS A 116 -0.10 1.06 29.06
CA CYS A 116 1.11 0.25 29.10
C CYS A 116 2.04 0.56 27.91
N GLN A 117 3.29 0.15 28.03
CA GLN A 117 4.25 0.04 26.92
C GLN A 117 4.63 -1.43 26.73
N LEU A 118 5.22 -1.78 25.58
CA LEU A 118 5.69 -3.15 25.35
C LEU A 118 6.66 -3.63 26.44
N ALA A 119 7.56 -2.76 26.88
CA ALA A 119 8.56 -3.06 27.92
C ALA A 119 7.96 -3.36 29.30
N THR A 120 6.72 -2.91 29.56
CA THR A 120 6.06 -3.05 30.87
C THR A 120 4.95 -4.09 30.85
N LEU A 121 4.71 -4.76 29.72
CA LEU A 121 3.72 -5.83 29.66
C LEU A 121 4.19 -7.04 30.47
N PRO A 122 3.26 -7.78 31.12
CA PRO A 122 3.62 -9.00 31.84
C PRO A 122 4.34 -10.02 30.93
N PRO A 123 5.34 -10.75 31.44
CA PRO A 123 5.96 -11.84 30.71
C PRO A 123 4.93 -12.84 30.15
N GLY A 124 5.14 -13.32 28.92
CA GLY A 124 4.20 -14.18 28.20
C GLY A 124 3.01 -13.44 27.58
N SER A 125 2.96 -12.09 27.67
CA SER A 125 1.95 -11.31 26.94
C SER A 125 2.03 -11.54 25.43
N LYS A 126 0.88 -11.76 24.81
CA LYS A 126 0.75 -12.16 23.41
C LYS A 126 0.59 -10.96 22.49
N ILE A 127 1.53 -10.78 21.59
CA ILE A 127 1.60 -9.66 20.65
C ILE A 127 1.25 -10.15 19.24
N GLY A 128 0.20 -9.58 18.65
CA GLY A 128 -0.31 -9.97 17.34
C GLY A 128 0.45 -9.30 16.18
N THR A 129 1.18 -10.09 15.40
CA THR A 129 1.77 -9.67 14.13
C THR A 129 2.11 -10.90 13.28
N SER A 130 1.94 -10.80 11.96
CA SER A 130 2.38 -11.84 11.00
C SER A 130 3.56 -11.39 10.12
N SER A 131 4.23 -10.29 10.50
CA SER A 131 5.41 -9.80 9.79
C SER A 131 6.67 -10.39 10.41
N LEU A 132 7.42 -11.18 9.64
CA LEU A 132 8.69 -11.76 10.09
C LEU A 132 9.70 -10.68 10.48
N ARG A 133 9.72 -9.54 9.75
CA ARG A 133 10.51 -8.35 10.10
C ARG A 133 10.21 -7.84 11.51
N ARG A 134 8.93 -7.66 11.85
CA ARG A 134 8.52 -7.18 13.19
C ARG A 134 8.86 -8.21 14.26
N ILE A 135 8.54 -9.48 14.00
CA ILE A 135 8.75 -10.57 14.95
C ILE A 135 10.24 -10.68 15.31
N ALA A 136 11.14 -10.69 14.32
CA ALA A 136 12.57 -10.83 14.55
C ALA A 136 13.13 -9.69 15.42
N GLN A 137 12.85 -8.43 15.06
CA GLN A 137 13.33 -7.26 15.81
C GLN A 137 12.75 -7.23 17.23
N LEU A 138 11.45 -7.47 17.37
CA LEU A 138 10.77 -7.34 18.66
C LEU A 138 11.03 -8.53 19.59
N LYS A 139 11.33 -9.72 19.09
CA LYS A 139 11.82 -10.84 19.92
C LYS A 139 13.20 -10.54 20.51
N ASN A 140 14.08 -9.93 19.73
CA ASN A 140 15.38 -9.48 20.23
C ASN A 140 15.23 -8.40 21.30
N ARG A 141 14.38 -7.40 21.03
CA ARG A 141 14.18 -6.24 21.92
C ARG A 141 13.38 -6.56 23.19
N PHE A 142 12.35 -7.39 23.07
CA PHE A 142 11.40 -7.72 24.13
C PHE A 142 11.26 -9.24 24.30
N PRO A 143 12.31 -9.94 24.77
CA PRO A 143 12.35 -11.41 24.82
C PRO A 143 11.36 -12.04 25.81
N HIS A 144 10.77 -11.24 26.70
CA HIS A 144 9.74 -11.68 27.65
C HIS A 144 8.34 -11.76 27.03
N LEU A 145 8.14 -11.28 25.79
CA LEU A 145 6.84 -11.28 25.11
C LEU A 145 6.70 -12.47 24.14
N GLU A 146 5.46 -12.93 23.95
CA GLU A 146 5.12 -13.98 22.98
C GLU A 146 4.56 -13.33 21.70
N PHE A 147 5.10 -13.66 20.53
CA PHE A 147 4.60 -13.14 19.25
C PHE A 147 3.80 -14.19 18.52
N ILE A 148 2.52 -13.89 18.28
CA ILE A 148 1.57 -14.80 17.63
C ILE A 148 0.98 -14.17 16.37
N ASP A 149 0.66 -15.02 15.40
CA ASP A 149 0.12 -14.60 14.12
C ASP A 149 -1.23 -13.89 14.27
N VAL A 150 -1.49 -12.89 13.42
CA VAL A 150 -2.78 -12.22 13.31
C VAL A 150 -3.16 -12.02 11.84
N ARG A 151 -4.33 -12.51 11.46
CA ARG A 151 -4.85 -12.47 10.08
C ARG A 151 -6.12 -11.63 9.98
N GLY A 152 -6.38 -11.15 8.75
CA GLY A 152 -7.48 -10.26 8.41
C GLY A 152 -7.00 -8.83 8.10
N ASN A 153 -7.91 -8.05 7.52
CA ASN A 153 -7.74 -6.60 7.33
C ASN A 153 -7.73 -5.85 8.68
N LEU A 154 -7.43 -4.55 8.66
CA LEU A 154 -7.30 -3.73 9.87
C LEU A 154 -8.54 -3.83 10.79
N ASN A 155 -9.76 -3.74 10.25
CA ASN A 155 -11.00 -3.91 11.03
C ASN A 155 -11.08 -5.27 11.74
N THR A 156 -10.75 -6.35 11.03
CA THR A 156 -10.79 -7.70 11.61
C THR A 156 -9.75 -7.86 12.72
N ARG A 157 -8.56 -7.30 12.53
CA ARG A 157 -7.50 -7.32 13.55
C ARG A 157 -7.92 -6.51 14.78
N LEU A 158 -8.50 -5.34 14.57
CA LEU A 158 -9.00 -4.48 15.66
C LEU A 158 -10.04 -5.21 16.52
N ARG A 159 -11.03 -5.87 15.88
CA ARG A 159 -12.01 -6.68 16.62
C ARG A 159 -11.36 -7.80 17.43
N LYS A 160 -10.36 -8.49 16.88
CA LYS A 160 -9.60 -9.53 17.60
C LYS A 160 -8.79 -8.98 18.78
N LEU A 161 -8.30 -7.75 18.65
CA LEU A 161 -7.59 -7.07 19.74
C LEU A 161 -8.55 -6.65 20.86
N ASP A 162 -9.74 -6.16 20.50
CA ASP A 162 -10.72 -5.62 21.44
C ASP A 162 -11.58 -6.71 22.09
N ASP A 163 -11.57 -7.94 21.57
CA ASP A 163 -12.22 -9.10 22.16
C ASP A 163 -11.65 -9.38 23.57
N PRO A 164 -12.47 -9.29 24.65
CA PRO A 164 -12.02 -9.53 26.02
C PRO A 164 -11.44 -10.94 26.23
N GLU A 165 -12.02 -11.92 25.53
CA GLU A 165 -11.59 -13.33 25.53
C GLU A 165 -10.52 -13.59 24.44
N GLY A 166 -10.17 -12.55 23.68
CA GLY A 166 -9.17 -12.57 22.64
C GLY A 166 -7.76 -12.81 23.19
N PRO A 167 -6.89 -13.51 22.42
CA PRO A 167 -5.59 -13.89 22.90
C PRO A 167 -4.57 -12.73 22.91
N TYR A 168 -4.89 -11.58 22.32
CA TYR A 168 -3.90 -10.52 22.06
C TYR A 168 -3.88 -9.47 23.18
N SER A 169 -2.70 -9.25 23.77
CA SER A 169 -2.42 -8.11 24.64
C SER A 169 -2.20 -6.82 23.85
N ALA A 170 -1.61 -6.94 22.66
CA ALA A 170 -1.39 -5.82 21.75
C ALA A 170 -1.27 -6.30 20.29
N LEU A 171 -1.41 -5.37 19.34
CA LEU A 171 -1.06 -5.56 17.93
C LEU A 171 0.07 -4.63 17.51
N ILE A 172 0.89 -5.10 16.56
CA ILE A 172 1.86 -4.24 15.87
C ILE A 172 1.38 -3.97 14.45
N LEU A 173 1.14 -2.70 14.13
CA LEU A 173 0.62 -2.22 12.85
C LEU A 173 1.50 -1.07 12.32
N ALA A 174 1.26 -0.64 11.08
CA ALA A 174 1.96 0.53 10.55
C ALA A 174 1.22 1.80 10.99
N ALA A 175 1.94 2.81 11.48
CA ALA A 175 1.35 4.07 11.92
C ALA A 175 0.49 4.72 10.83
N ALA A 176 1.02 4.87 9.61
CA ALA A 176 0.27 5.38 8.46
C ALA A 176 -1.03 4.60 8.14
N GLY A 177 -1.04 3.28 8.37
CA GLY A 177 -2.25 2.48 8.17
C GLY A 177 -3.33 2.79 9.21
N ILE A 178 -2.94 3.05 10.45
CA ILE A 178 -3.84 3.47 11.52
C ILE A 178 -4.32 4.90 11.28
N GLY A 179 -3.42 5.81 10.91
CA GLY A 179 -3.71 7.22 10.65
C GLY A 179 -4.75 7.40 9.55
N ARG A 180 -4.58 6.74 8.40
CA ARG A 180 -5.55 6.75 7.29
C ARG A 180 -6.93 6.23 7.67
N MET A 181 -7.00 5.29 8.61
CA MET A 181 -8.29 4.78 9.09
C MET A 181 -8.97 5.74 10.08
N GLY A 182 -8.32 6.85 10.44
CA GLY A 182 -8.81 7.79 11.46
C GLY A 182 -8.67 7.25 12.88
N TRP A 183 -7.72 6.35 13.13
CA TRP A 183 -7.57 5.64 14.42
C TRP A 183 -6.38 6.11 15.25
N ASN A 184 -5.93 7.35 15.07
CA ASN A 184 -4.73 7.87 15.75
C ASN A 184 -4.80 7.73 17.28
N ASP A 185 -5.98 7.95 17.88
CA ASP A 185 -6.20 7.83 19.33
C ASP A 185 -6.04 6.40 19.87
N ARG A 186 -6.00 5.40 18.97
CA ARG A 186 -5.76 4.00 19.33
C ARG A 186 -4.29 3.64 19.42
N ILE A 187 -3.38 4.51 18.97
CA ILE A 187 -1.94 4.30 19.09
C ILE A 187 -1.54 4.50 20.55
N GLY A 188 -1.08 3.44 21.20
CA GLY A 188 -0.56 3.53 22.57
C GLY A 188 0.95 3.77 22.63
N GLN A 189 1.69 3.36 21.59
CA GLN A 189 3.13 3.54 21.51
C GLN A 189 3.57 3.57 20.04
N PHE A 190 4.43 4.52 19.67
CA PHE A 190 5.22 4.45 18.45
C PHE A 190 6.51 3.67 18.73
N LEU A 191 6.91 2.81 17.79
CA LEU A 191 8.17 2.08 17.87
C LEU A 191 9.25 2.88 17.14
N GLU A 192 10.22 3.36 17.91
CA GLU A 192 11.38 4.06 17.36
C GLU A 192 12.29 3.08 16.62
N ARG A 193 13.25 3.61 15.84
CA ARG A 193 14.14 2.78 15.01
C ARG A 193 14.96 1.78 15.84
N GLU A 194 15.25 2.10 17.11
CA GLU A 194 15.96 1.23 18.05
C GLU A 194 15.09 0.05 18.52
N ASP A 195 13.77 0.18 18.47
CA ASP A 195 12.83 -0.90 18.81
C ASP A 195 12.43 -1.72 17.58
N CYS A 196 12.10 -1.05 16.45
CA CYS A 196 11.66 -1.71 15.24
C CYS A 196 11.80 -0.79 14.01
N MET A 197 12.87 -0.96 13.24
CA MET A 197 13.00 -0.33 11.92
C MET A 197 11.87 -0.78 10.98
N HIS A 198 11.41 0.13 10.12
CA HIS A 198 10.22 -0.07 9.30
C HIS A 198 10.50 -0.90 8.04
N ALA A 199 9.41 -1.29 7.35
CA ALA A 199 9.54 -1.92 6.03
C ALA A 199 9.91 -0.87 4.97
N VAL A 200 10.58 -1.34 3.92
CA VAL A 200 10.89 -0.55 2.72
C VAL A 200 9.62 0.03 2.12
N GLY A 201 9.61 1.33 1.87
CA GLY A 201 8.45 2.06 1.32
C GLY A 201 7.25 2.18 2.27
N GLN A 202 7.37 1.79 3.55
CA GLN A 202 6.25 1.91 4.50
C GLN A 202 5.85 3.37 4.70
N GLY A 203 4.56 3.68 4.63
CA GLY A 203 4.03 5.04 4.79
C GLY A 203 3.78 5.78 3.47
N ALA A 204 4.56 5.48 2.43
CA ALA A 204 4.38 6.05 1.09
C ALA A 204 3.28 5.33 0.31
N LEU A 205 2.56 6.08 -0.54
CA LEU A 205 1.74 5.53 -1.60
C LEU A 205 2.51 5.57 -2.92
N ALA A 206 2.22 4.58 -3.76
CA ALA A 206 2.75 4.45 -5.10
C ALA A 206 1.59 4.45 -6.09
N VAL A 207 1.76 5.15 -7.22
CA VAL A 207 0.82 5.12 -8.33
C VAL A 207 1.47 4.41 -9.51
N GLU A 208 0.91 3.27 -9.88
CA GLU A 208 1.40 2.42 -10.97
C GLU A 208 0.55 2.61 -12.22
N CYS A 209 1.19 2.63 -13.39
CA CYS A 209 0.52 2.73 -14.69
C CYS A 209 1.33 2.01 -15.78
N ALA A 210 0.78 1.95 -17.00
CA ALA A 210 1.49 1.45 -18.17
C ALA A 210 2.72 2.33 -18.49
N SER A 211 3.89 1.72 -18.67
CA SER A 211 5.16 2.41 -18.91
C SER A 211 5.22 3.16 -20.24
N LYS A 212 4.41 2.75 -21.22
CA LYS A 212 4.27 3.41 -22.52
C LYS A 212 3.40 4.67 -22.50
N ASN A 213 2.67 4.94 -21.42
CA ASN A 213 1.68 6.02 -21.38
C ASN A 213 2.26 7.32 -20.80
N GLU A 214 3.00 8.05 -21.62
CA GLU A 214 3.66 9.31 -21.21
C GLU A 214 2.69 10.38 -20.72
N GLU A 215 1.46 10.44 -21.25
CA GLU A 215 0.42 11.39 -20.80
C GLU A 215 0.01 11.11 -19.34
N ILE A 216 -0.21 9.84 -18.99
CA ILE A 216 -0.51 9.43 -17.62
C ILE A 216 0.71 9.63 -16.72
N ILE A 217 1.90 9.23 -17.15
CA ILE A 217 3.12 9.40 -16.34
C ILE A 217 3.34 10.87 -16.01
N LYS A 218 3.13 11.77 -16.97
CA LYS A 218 3.24 13.21 -16.74
C LYS A 218 2.20 13.73 -15.75
N LEU A 219 0.93 13.34 -15.90
CA LEU A 219 -0.16 13.69 -14.98
C LEU A 219 0.16 13.24 -13.55
N LEU A 220 0.59 11.98 -13.39
CA LEU A 220 0.89 11.40 -12.08
C LEU A 220 2.19 11.97 -11.48
N GLY A 221 3.14 12.41 -12.31
CA GLY A 221 4.39 13.04 -11.89
C GLY A 221 4.19 14.27 -11.00
N GLU A 222 3.05 14.95 -11.13
CA GLU A 222 2.67 16.10 -10.28
C GLU A 222 2.42 15.71 -8.81
N LEU A 223 2.16 14.43 -8.54
CA LEU A 223 1.98 13.90 -7.18
C LEU A 223 3.29 13.51 -6.50
N VAL A 224 4.43 13.54 -7.21
CA VAL A 224 5.69 13.04 -6.67
C VAL A 224 6.21 13.97 -5.59
N HIS A 225 6.48 13.42 -4.41
CA HIS A 225 7.11 14.16 -3.34
C HIS A 225 8.63 13.91 -3.32
N PRO A 226 9.48 14.93 -3.55
CA PRO A 226 10.92 14.75 -3.77
C PRO A 226 11.64 14.02 -2.63
N ILE A 227 11.34 14.39 -1.38
CA ILE A 227 12.02 13.80 -0.22
C ILE A 227 11.70 12.31 -0.12
N THR A 228 10.41 11.97 -0.25
CA THR A 228 9.96 10.57 -0.18
C THR A 228 10.46 9.76 -1.35
N TYR A 229 10.48 10.33 -2.55
CA TYR A 229 10.99 9.71 -3.77
C TYR A 229 12.44 9.23 -3.59
N TYR A 230 13.34 10.11 -3.16
CA TYR A 230 14.76 9.78 -2.97
C TYR A 230 14.99 8.74 -1.87
N CYS A 231 14.32 8.90 -0.72
CA CYS A 231 14.34 7.90 0.35
C CYS A 231 13.89 6.52 -0.15
N CYS A 232 12.76 6.46 -0.87
CA CYS A 232 12.18 5.20 -1.31
C CYS A 232 13.01 4.51 -2.40
N ILE A 233 13.67 5.25 -3.29
CA ILE A 233 14.62 4.67 -4.24
C ILE A 233 15.75 3.96 -3.50
N ALA A 234 16.38 4.63 -2.54
CA ALA A 234 17.48 4.03 -1.79
C ALA A 234 17.04 2.77 -1.02
N GLU A 235 15.87 2.84 -0.35
CA GLU A 235 15.30 1.69 0.37
C GLU A 235 14.98 0.51 -0.57
N ARG A 236 14.38 0.78 -1.73
CA ARG A 236 13.98 -0.26 -2.69
C ARG A 236 15.19 -0.90 -3.35
N THR A 237 16.21 -0.11 -3.72
CA THR A 237 17.44 -0.65 -4.29
C THR A 237 18.21 -1.48 -3.27
N PHE A 238 18.25 -1.06 -2.01
CA PHE A 238 18.79 -1.87 -0.91
C PHE A 238 18.11 -3.24 -0.81
N LEU A 239 16.77 -3.27 -0.79
CA LEU A 239 16.01 -4.52 -0.73
C LEU A 239 16.26 -5.41 -1.95
N ARG A 240 16.31 -4.79 -3.13
CA ARG A 240 16.58 -5.49 -4.40
C ARG A 240 17.96 -6.16 -4.39
N THR A 241 18.99 -5.45 -3.92
CA THR A 241 20.36 -5.98 -3.84
C THR A 241 20.46 -7.19 -2.90
N LEU A 242 19.70 -7.20 -1.81
CA LEU A 242 19.61 -8.35 -0.91
C LEU A 242 18.79 -9.52 -1.49
N GLU A 243 18.22 -9.37 -2.70
CA GLU A 243 17.20 -10.26 -3.27
C GLU A 243 16.04 -10.51 -2.28
N GLY A 244 15.73 -9.49 -1.47
CA GLY A 244 14.67 -9.56 -0.48
C GLY A 244 13.30 -9.32 -1.11
N GLY A 245 12.30 -10.09 -0.68
CA GLY A 245 10.89 -9.79 -0.92
C GLY A 245 10.15 -9.44 0.38
N CYS A 246 8.84 -9.23 0.33
CA CYS A 246 8.01 -8.93 1.51
C CYS A 246 8.06 -9.97 2.64
N SER A 247 8.58 -11.17 2.34
CA SER A 247 8.62 -12.32 3.25
C SER A 247 9.96 -12.53 3.94
N VAL A 248 10.95 -11.64 3.79
CA VAL A 248 12.21 -11.74 4.54
C VAL A 248 12.28 -10.68 5.66
N PRO A 249 12.94 -10.96 6.78
CA PRO A 249 13.09 -10.03 7.91
C PRO A 249 14.16 -8.97 7.63
N VAL A 250 13.90 -8.14 6.61
CA VAL A 250 14.70 -6.99 6.21
C VAL A 250 13.99 -5.73 6.66
N ALA A 251 14.71 -4.78 7.24
CA ALA A 251 14.17 -3.50 7.69
C ALA A 251 15.08 -2.34 7.30
N VAL A 252 14.50 -1.14 7.25
CA VAL A 252 15.21 0.11 6.93
C VAL A 252 14.76 1.25 7.85
N SER A 253 15.61 2.26 7.94
CA SER A 253 15.28 3.61 8.41
C SER A 253 15.98 4.58 7.47
N SER A 254 15.24 5.56 6.93
CA SER A 254 15.82 6.56 6.04
C SER A 254 15.35 7.97 6.38
N ASN A 255 16.24 8.94 6.17
CA ASN A 255 15.95 10.35 6.37
C ASN A 255 16.78 11.18 5.39
N LEU A 256 16.12 12.07 4.65
CA LEU A 256 16.77 13.06 3.80
C LEU A 256 16.64 14.44 4.45
N GLN A 257 17.76 14.95 4.92
CA GLN A 257 17.88 16.29 5.51
C GLN A 257 18.22 17.28 4.41
N LEU A 258 17.37 18.30 4.23
CA LEU A 258 17.64 19.41 3.34
C LEU A 258 18.44 20.47 4.11
N VAL A 259 19.66 20.73 3.65
CA VAL A 259 20.56 21.74 4.20
C VAL A 259 21.13 22.49 3.01
N ASP A 260 21.24 23.82 3.07
CA ASP A 260 21.67 24.65 1.95
C ASP A 260 22.97 24.12 1.30
N GLY A 261 22.86 23.60 0.07
CA GLY A 261 23.97 23.00 -0.68
C GLY A 261 24.44 21.61 -0.20
N ASN A 262 23.80 21.00 0.81
CA ASN A 262 24.24 19.77 1.46
C ASN A 262 23.06 18.85 1.83
N ASN A 263 22.28 18.44 0.82
CA ASN A 263 21.13 17.54 0.99
C ASN A 263 21.63 16.13 1.32
N LYS A 264 21.56 15.74 2.60
CA LYS A 264 22.11 14.46 3.09
C LYS A 264 21.03 13.41 3.23
N LEU A 265 21.13 12.33 2.46
CA LEU A 265 20.32 11.13 2.63
C LEU A 265 21.10 10.14 3.50
N CYS A 266 20.50 9.77 4.63
CA CYS A 266 20.96 8.68 5.49
C CYS A 266 20.06 7.45 5.27
N LEU A 267 20.67 6.29 5.07
CA LEU A 267 19.99 5.00 4.98
C LEU A 267 20.63 4.00 5.93
N GLN A 268 19.87 3.56 6.92
CA GLN A 268 20.18 2.42 7.77
C GLN A 268 19.38 1.21 7.30
N GLY A 269 20.02 0.05 7.25
CA GLY A 269 19.43 -1.20 6.79
C GLY A 269 19.81 -2.36 7.71
N SER A 270 18.91 -3.33 7.84
CA SER A 270 19.17 -4.51 8.65
C SER A 270 18.58 -5.80 8.09
N VAL A 271 19.22 -6.92 8.43
CA VAL A 271 18.82 -8.29 8.14
C VAL A 271 18.85 -9.09 9.44
N TRP A 272 17.82 -9.89 9.69
CA TRP A 272 17.66 -10.63 10.95
C TRP A 272 17.39 -12.13 10.72
N SER A 273 17.76 -12.98 11.67
CA SER A 273 17.23 -14.36 11.72
C SER A 273 15.76 -14.35 12.16
N LEU A 274 15.02 -15.43 11.90
CA LEU A 274 13.58 -15.51 12.23
C LEU A 274 13.26 -15.36 13.73
N ASP A 275 14.18 -15.79 14.58
CA ASP A 275 14.09 -15.69 16.03
C ASP A 275 14.65 -14.36 16.58
N GLY A 276 15.32 -13.57 15.74
CA GLY A 276 15.99 -12.32 16.14
C GLY A 276 17.34 -12.51 16.84
N SER A 277 17.88 -13.72 16.93
CA SER A 277 19.15 -13.99 17.64
C SER A 277 20.39 -13.53 16.87
N LYS A 278 20.33 -13.50 15.54
CA LYS A 278 21.37 -12.96 14.65
C LYS A 278 20.85 -11.72 13.94
N SER A 279 21.68 -10.70 13.82
CA SER A 279 21.38 -9.54 13.00
C SER A 279 22.64 -8.91 12.41
N ILE A 280 22.45 -8.25 11.27
CA ILE A 280 23.46 -7.39 10.65
C ILE A 280 22.77 -6.06 10.40
N ILE A 281 23.35 -4.99 10.93
CA ILE A 281 22.85 -3.62 10.82
C ILE A 281 24.00 -2.76 10.33
N ASN A 282 23.75 -1.92 9.33
CA ASN A 282 24.73 -0.94 8.87
C ASN A 282 24.01 0.31 8.37
N GLU A 283 24.75 1.41 8.26
CA GLU A 283 24.24 2.72 7.87
C GLU A 283 25.22 3.37 6.91
N LEU A 284 24.69 3.99 5.85
CA LEU A 284 25.45 4.80 4.93
C LEU A 284 24.79 6.17 4.76
N LEU A 285 25.58 7.15 4.35
CA LEU A 285 25.14 8.51 4.07
C LEU A 285 25.70 8.96 2.73
N VAL A 286 24.93 9.78 2.01
CA VAL A 286 25.37 10.46 0.79
C VAL A 286 24.82 11.89 0.74
N ASN A 287 25.64 12.83 0.28
CA ASN A 287 25.15 14.15 -0.12
C ASN A 287 24.69 14.12 -1.59
N LEU A 288 23.40 14.37 -1.82
CA LEU A 288 22.80 14.37 -3.15
C LEU A 288 23.30 15.53 -4.02
N ASN A 289 23.83 16.59 -3.41
CA ASN A 289 24.34 17.78 -4.08
C ASN A 289 25.87 17.81 -4.24
N ASN A 290 26.61 16.87 -3.64
CA ASN A 290 28.06 16.76 -3.83
C ASN A 290 28.39 15.60 -4.78
N ASP A 291 29.18 15.84 -5.84
CA ASP A 291 29.59 14.78 -6.76
C ASP A 291 30.84 14.03 -6.28
N GLU A 292 31.57 14.59 -5.31
CA GLU A 292 32.75 13.94 -4.71
C GLU A 292 32.37 12.88 -3.67
N ASP A 293 31.12 12.91 -3.17
CA ASP A 293 30.51 11.86 -2.34
C ASP A 293 30.16 10.64 -3.22
N LEU A 294 31.15 10.13 -3.94
CA LEU A 294 31.06 8.82 -4.56
C LEU A 294 31.18 7.80 -3.42
N ILE A 295 30.06 7.17 -3.09
CA ILE A 295 30.11 5.92 -2.36
C ILE A 295 30.99 5.01 -3.20
N SER A 296 32.13 4.59 -2.64
CA SER A 296 33.22 3.92 -3.35
C SER A 296 32.78 2.55 -3.90
N SER A 297 31.95 2.52 -4.92
CA SER A 297 31.62 1.32 -5.67
C SER A 297 32.54 1.29 -6.89
N GLN A 298 33.42 0.30 -6.93
CA GLN A 298 34.18 -0.10 -8.13
C GLN A 298 33.28 -0.66 -9.25
N GLU A 299 32.01 -0.26 -9.31
CA GLU A 299 31.07 -0.71 -10.33
C GLU A 299 30.99 0.34 -11.43
N THR A 300 31.07 -0.14 -12.67
CA THR A 300 31.02 0.66 -13.88
C THR A 300 29.68 1.40 -14.02
N PRO A 301 29.66 2.54 -14.74
CA PRO A 301 28.44 3.29 -15.05
C PRO A 301 27.56 2.50 -16.04
N GLY A 302 26.89 1.47 -15.54
CA GLY A 302 25.76 0.83 -16.20
C GLY A 302 24.46 1.58 -15.85
N VAL A 303 23.39 1.32 -16.61
CA VAL A 303 22.05 1.83 -16.30
C VAL A 303 21.68 1.40 -14.88
N ILE A 304 21.58 2.36 -13.97
CA ILE A 304 21.20 2.10 -12.59
C ILE A 304 19.71 1.77 -12.58
N ASP A 305 19.39 0.59 -12.06
CA ASP A 305 18.02 0.12 -11.98
C ASP A 305 17.25 0.91 -10.92
N MET A 306 16.26 1.69 -11.37
CA MET A 306 15.40 2.54 -10.53
C MET A 306 14.25 1.77 -9.86
N THR A 307 14.29 0.44 -9.85
CA THR A 307 13.30 -0.44 -9.21
C THR A 307 11.88 -0.24 -9.75
N SER A 308 11.79 -0.07 -11.08
CA SER A 308 10.56 0.25 -11.83
C SER A 308 9.94 1.61 -11.53
N VAL A 309 10.63 2.49 -10.80
CA VAL A 309 10.19 3.87 -10.54
C VAL A 309 10.58 4.78 -11.70
N SER A 310 9.64 5.60 -12.17
CA SER A 310 9.91 6.62 -13.19
C SER A 310 10.95 7.63 -12.71
N VAL A 311 11.84 8.05 -13.60
CA VAL A 311 12.91 9.01 -13.28
C VAL A 311 12.32 10.41 -13.20
N CYS A 312 12.56 11.09 -12.08
CA CYS A 312 12.12 12.46 -11.84
C CYS A 312 13.30 13.33 -11.39
N SER A 313 13.29 14.60 -11.79
CA SER A 313 14.22 15.62 -11.32
C SER A 313 13.45 16.73 -10.60
N PHE A 314 14.07 17.33 -9.58
CA PHE A 314 13.43 18.33 -8.74
C PHE A 314 14.35 19.53 -8.52
N PRO A 315 13.80 20.75 -8.41
CA PRO A 315 14.58 21.92 -8.02
C PRO A 315 15.31 21.70 -6.69
N GLY A 316 16.56 22.18 -6.60
CA GLY A 316 17.39 22.03 -5.38
C GLY A 316 18.18 20.72 -5.29
N PHE A 317 18.08 19.84 -6.29
CA PHE A 317 18.84 18.59 -6.39
C PHE A 317 19.65 18.55 -7.69
N LYS A 318 20.77 17.83 -7.70
CA LYS A 318 21.51 17.53 -8.94
C LYS A 318 20.76 16.54 -9.82
N GLU A 319 21.02 16.58 -11.13
CA GLU A 319 20.40 15.70 -12.13
C GLU A 319 20.59 14.21 -11.81
N ASN A 320 21.75 13.85 -11.23
CA ASN A 320 22.10 12.48 -10.84
C ASN A 320 21.66 12.11 -9.40
N ALA A 321 20.86 12.92 -8.70
CA ALA A 321 20.49 12.65 -7.31
C ALA A 321 19.75 11.31 -7.14
N ALA A 322 18.89 10.95 -8.10
CA ALA A 322 18.15 9.68 -8.07
C ALA A 322 19.11 8.47 -8.20
N GLU A 323 20.10 8.58 -9.08
CA GLU A 323 21.16 7.58 -9.26
C GLU A 323 22.00 7.41 -8.00
N LYS A 324 22.38 8.52 -7.34
CA LYS A 324 23.09 8.48 -6.03
C LYS A 324 22.28 7.76 -4.96
N CYS A 325 20.96 7.98 -4.90
CA CYS A 325 20.09 7.26 -3.96
C CYS A 325 20.08 5.76 -4.24
N ALA A 326 19.96 5.35 -5.50
CA ALA A 326 20.00 3.95 -5.87
C ALA A 326 21.37 3.31 -5.56
N LEU A 327 22.47 4.03 -5.83
CA LEU A 327 23.83 3.60 -5.48
C LEU A 327 24.00 3.44 -3.96
N LEU A 328 23.46 4.36 -3.15
CA LEU A 328 23.44 4.24 -1.69
C LEU A 328 22.78 2.93 -1.24
N GLY A 329 21.58 2.65 -1.76
CA GLY A 329 20.88 1.40 -1.48
C GLY A 329 21.70 0.17 -1.87
N LYS A 330 22.24 0.16 -3.09
CA LYS A 330 23.06 -0.94 -3.62
C LYS A 330 24.31 -1.18 -2.78
N CYS A 331 25.04 -0.12 -2.43
CA CYS A 331 26.25 -0.20 -1.63
C CYS A 331 25.96 -0.72 -0.22
N LEU A 332 24.89 -0.25 0.42
CA LEU A 332 24.48 -0.75 1.72
C LEU A 332 24.11 -2.24 1.63
N GLY A 333 23.37 -2.66 0.60
CA GLY A 333 23.00 -4.05 0.38
C GLY A 333 24.23 -4.95 0.22
N ASN A 334 25.17 -4.54 -0.64
CA ASN A 334 26.45 -5.24 -0.84
C ASN A 334 27.28 -5.30 0.45
N LYS A 335 27.30 -4.22 1.24
CA LYS A 335 27.99 -4.18 2.54
C LYS A 335 27.40 -5.22 3.49
N LEU A 336 26.08 -5.33 3.58
CA LEU A 336 25.43 -6.34 4.41
C LEU A 336 25.72 -7.76 3.91
N LEU A 337 25.72 -7.99 2.59
CA LEU A 337 26.09 -9.29 2.01
C LEU A 337 27.52 -9.69 2.38
N GLN A 338 28.48 -8.75 2.31
CA GLN A 338 29.87 -8.98 2.73
C GLN A 338 30.00 -9.30 4.22
N LEU A 339 29.08 -8.79 5.06
CA LEU A 339 29.03 -9.05 6.50
C LEU A 339 28.30 -10.37 6.85
N GLY A 340 27.83 -11.13 5.86
CA GLY A 340 27.19 -12.43 6.08
C GLY A 340 25.65 -12.41 6.06
N ALA A 341 25.03 -11.39 5.46
CA ALA A 341 23.57 -11.34 5.35
C ALA A 341 23.00 -12.45 4.47
N LYS A 342 23.78 -12.97 3.53
CA LYS A 342 23.36 -14.03 2.60
C LYS A 342 23.01 -15.31 3.36
N GLU A 343 23.81 -15.67 4.36
CA GLU A 343 23.64 -16.86 5.18
C GLU A 343 22.34 -16.77 5.98
N ILE A 344 22.08 -15.62 6.63
CA ILE A 344 20.83 -15.37 7.37
C ILE A 344 19.61 -15.49 6.45
N LEU A 345 19.66 -14.88 5.27
CA LEU A 345 18.55 -14.91 4.31
C LEU A 345 18.32 -16.33 3.73
N LEU A 346 19.39 -17.11 3.52
CA LEU A 346 19.27 -18.51 3.10
C LEU A 346 18.64 -19.39 4.18
N GLU A 347 19.04 -19.25 5.44
CA GLU A 347 18.43 -19.94 6.59
C GLU A 347 16.92 -19.64 6.66
N VAL A 348 16.55 -18.37 6.52
CA VAL A 348 15.14 -17.93 6.47
C VAL A 348 14.37 -18.62 5.34
N ARG A 349 14.92 -18.64 4.12
CA ARG A 349 14.28 -19.26 2.94
C ARG A 349 14.14 -20.78 3.10
N GLN A 350 15.11 -21.45 3.73
CA GLN A 350 15.13 -22.90 3.89
C GLN A 350 14.24 -23.41 5.03
N SER A 351 13.98 -22.58 6.05
CA SER A 351 13.15 -22.93 7.22
C SER A 351 11.71 -23.34 6.92
N GLY A 352 11.26 -23.28 5.67
CA GLY A 352 9.87 -23.52 5.26
C GLY A 352 8.91 -22.42 5.73
N ALA A 353 9.41 -21.37 6.39
CA ALA A 353 8.66 -20.15 6.63
C ALA A 353 8.26 -19.49 5.30
N ILE A 354 9.13 -19.53 4.29
CA ILE A 354 8.85 -19.11 2.92
C ILE A 354 8.77 -20.37 2.05
N LYS A 355 7.57 -20.76 1.57
CA LYS A 355 7.51 -21.79 0.53
C LYS A 355 7.90 -21.14 -0.80
N SER A 356 9.08 -21.47 -1.32
CA SER A 356 9.38 -21.19 -2.73
C SER A 356 8.46 -22.07 -3.58
N VAL A 357 7.56 -21.47 -4.33
CA VAL A 357 6.93 -22.15 -5.46
C VAL A 357 8.02 -22.39 -6.50
N ARG A 358 8.58 -23.60 -6.56
CA ARG A 358 9.20 -24.09 -7.80
C ARG A 358 8.06 -24.63 -8.65
N ASN A 359 7.44 -23.78 -9.48
CA ASN A 359 6.48 -24.26 -10.49
C ASN A 359 6.91 -23.76 -11.87
N GLU A 360 7.62 -24.61 -12.61
CA GLU A 360 7.54 -24.64 -14.08
C GLU A 360 6.48 -25.65 -14.57
N GLU A 361 5.84 -26.43 -13.71
CA GLU A 361 4.94 -27.51 -14.16
C GLU A 361 3.45 -27.35 -13.80
N THR A 362 3.04 -26.36 -13.00
CA THR A 362 1.64 -26.26 -12.52
C THR A 362 0.79 -25.20 -13.21
N LEU A 363 1.30 -24.55 -14.27
CA LEU A 363 0.51 -23.64 -15.12
C LEU A 363 -0.21 -24.37 -16.27
N ASN A 364 0.09 -25.65 -16.53
CA ASN A 364 -0.52 -26.41 -17.63
C ASN A 364 -1.75 -27.26 -17.25
N SER A 365 -2.14 -27.34 -15.97
CA SER A 365 -3.23 -28.26 -15.55
C SER A 365 -4.62 -27.60 -15.44
N LEU A 366 -4.74 -26.29 -15.67
CA LEU A 366 -6.02 -25.56 -15.58
C LEU A 366 -6.52 -24.96 -16.91
N HIS A 367 -5.91 -25.31 -18.04
CA HIS A 367 -6.35 -24.81 -19.36
C HIS A 367 -6.50 -25.86 -20.47
N LEU A 368 -6.49 -27.16 -20.16
CA LEU A 368 -6.64 -28.22 -21.17
C LEU A 368 -7.74 -29.24 -20.83
N ARG A 369 -8.91 -28.77 -20.37
CA ARG A 369 -10.11 -29.61 -20.28
C ARG A 369 -11.11 -29.46 -21.43
N ASP A 370 -10.95 -28.49 -22.34
CA ASP A 370 -11.94 -28.25 -23.41
C ASP A 370 -11.40 -28.29 -24.86
N LEU A 371 -10.25 -28.92 -25.11
CA LEU A 371 -9.79 -29.20 -26.49
C LEU A 371 -9.48 -30.69 -26.67
N ARG A 372 -10.55 -31.48 -26.80
CA ARG A 372 -10.49 -32.84 -27.33
C ARG A 372 -10.35 -32.76 -28.85
N LEU A 373 -9.11 -32.60 -29.34
CA LEU A 373 -8.76 -32.87 -30.74
C LEU A 373 -8.14 -34.26 -30.82
N THR A 374 -8.88 -35.18 -31.42
CA THR A 374 -8.49 -36.56 -31.72
C THR A 374 -7.31 -36.55 -32.69
N LEU A 375 -6.15 -37.07 -32.27
CA LEU A 375 -5.04 -37.39 -33.16
C LEU A 375 -4.71 -38.88 -32.99
N LEU A 376 -5.18 -39.66 -33.97
CA LEU A 376 -4.74 -41.02 -34.23
C LEU A 376 -3.28 -40.95 -34.67
N GLY A 377 -2.41 -41.64 -33.94
CA GLY A 377 -1.00 -41.78 -34.28
C GLY A 377 -0.80 -42.75 -35.44
N THR A 378 0.13 -42.41 -36.33
CA THR A 378 0.92 -43.38 -37.08
C THR A 378 2.38 -42.98 -37.02
N VAL A 379 3.20 -43.85 -36.45
CA VAL A 379 4.65 -43.76 -36.37
C VAL A 379 5.24 -44.11 -37.74
N SER A 380 6.21 -43.32 -38.23
CA SER A 380 7.16 -43.77 -39.24
C SER A 380 8.50 -43.05 -39.09
N GLN A 381 9.54 -43.81 -39.38
CA GLN A 381 10.96 -43.54 -39.17
C GLN A 381 11.52 -42.50 -40.17
N ASN A 382 12.65 -41.90 -39.76
CA ASN A 382 13.56 -41.00 -40.49
C ASN A 382 13.28 -39.49 -40.41
N GLY A 383 14.20 -38.80 -39.70
CA GLY A 383 14.90 -37.59 -40.13
C GLY A 383 14.10 -36.36 -40.60
N TYR A 384 14.19 -35.29 -39.80
CA TYR A 384 13.82 -33.89 -40.08
C TYR A 384 12.34 -33.58 -40.32
N LYS A 385 11.82 -32.58 -39.58
CA LYS A 385 10.67 -31.77 -40.03
C LYS A 385 10.87 -30.29 -39.73
N GLU A 386 10.94 -29.55 -40.83
CA GLU A 386 10.74 -28.11 -40.93
C GLU A 386 9.37 -27.70 -40.35
N LEU A 387 9.35 -26.58 -39.63
CA LEU A 387 8.11 -25.85 -39.35
C LEU A 387 7.80 -24.98 -40.57
N ILE A 388 6.89 -25.45 -41.42
CA ILE A 388 6.25 -24.65 -42.46
C ILE A 388 5.20 -23.76 -41.79
N VAL A 389 5.47 -22.46 -41.71
CA VAL A 389 4.48 -21.43 -41.38
C VAL A 389 3.90 -20.91 -42.69
N ASN A 390 2.60 -21.11 -42.91
CA ASN A 390 1.87 -20.50 -44.02
C ASN A 390 1.04 -19.30 -43.51
N PRO A 391 1.08 -18.13 -44.18
CA PRO A 391 0.51 -16.90 -43.65
C PRO A 391 -0.95 -16.69 -44.09
N CYS A 392 -1.63 -15.87 -43.29
CA CYS A 392 -2.75 -14.99 -43.67
C CYS A 392 -4.17 -15.58 -43.71
N ARG A 393 -5.07 -15.02 -42.89
CA ARG A 393 -6.32 -14.41 -43.37
C ARG A 393 -6.96 -13.45 -42.36
N THR A 394 -7.28 -12.29 -42.89
CA THR A 394 -7.98 -11.12 -42.36
C THR A 394 -9.40 -11.42 -41.88
N PHE A 395 -9.88 -10.70 -40.85
CA PHE A 395 -11.31 -10.62 -40.53
C PHE A 395 -11.82 -9.16 -40.53
N ARG A 396 -12.88 -8.94 -41.31
CA ARG A 396 -13.61 -7.67 -41.50
C ARG A 396 -14.67 -7.47 -40.41
N ARG A 397 -14.97 -6.19 -40.14
CA ARG A 397 -16.10 -5.65 -39.38
C ARG A 397 -17.48 -6.16 -39.85
N THR A 398 -18.39 -6.42 -38.92
CA THR A 398 -19.85 -6.42 -39.13
C THR A 398 -20.58 -5.69 -37.98
N LYS A 399 -21.66 -4.96 -38.34
CA LYS A 399 -22.52 -4.10 -37.49
C LYS A 399 -23.51 -4.92 -36.62
N PRO A 400 -24.07 -4.34 -35.53
CA PRO A 400 -25.13 -4.97 -34.75
C PRO A 400 -26.53 -4.72 -35.35
N PRO A 401 -27.53 -5.60 -35.12
CA PRO A 401 -28.91 -5.34 -35.50
C PRO A 401 -29.69 -4.59 -34.38
N LYS A 402 -30.58 -3.70 -34.82
CA LYS A 402 -31.70 -3.13 -34.05
C LYS A 402 -32.97 -3.98 -34.27
N VAL A 403 -33.92 -3.91 -33.34
CA VAL A 403 -35.42 -3.91 -33.46
C VAL A 403 -36.03 -4.40 -32.13
N THR A 404 -37.20 -4.03 -31.58
CA THR A 404 -38.09 -2.86 -31.51
C THR A 404 -39.11 -3.18 -30.39
N ARG A 405 -39.67 -2.14 -29.77
CA ARG A 405 -40.65 -2.02 -28.66
C ARG A 405 -42.00 -2.77 -28.88
N LEU A 406 -42.63 -3.26 -27.81
CA LEU A 406 -44.09 -3.49 -27.70
C LEU A 406 -44.60 -3.17 -26.28
N LEU A 407 -45.83 -2.67 -26.21
CA LEU A 407 -46.50 -1.91 -25.13
C LEU A 407 -47.65 -2.72 -24.48
N ARG A 408 -47.98 -2.36 -23.21
CA ARG A 408 -49.30 -2.49 -22.50
C ARG A 408 -49.76 -3.93 -22.12
N ALA A 409 -50.55 -4.23 -21.06
CA ALA A 409 -51.37 -3.50 -20.10
C ALA A 409 -51.59 -4.34 -18.81
N HIS A 410 -52.10 -3.70 -17.73
CA HIS A 410 -52.67 -4.31 -16.50
C HIS A 410 -53.85 -5.27 -16.77
N PRO A 411 -54.21 -6.11 -15.78
CA PRO A 411 -55.47 -5.84 -15.07
C PRO A 411 -55.41 -6.03 -13.54
N THR A 412 -56.49 -5.56 -12.91
CA THR A 412 -56.81 -5.36 -11.49
C THR A 412 -57.65 -6.48 -10.85
N MET A 413 -57.50 -6.63 -9.52
CA MET A 413 -58.52 -6.89 -8.47
C MET A 413 -59.25 -8.24 -8.29
N SER A 414 -59.29 -8.63 -6.98
CA SER A 414 -60.27 -9.44 -6.20
C SER A 414 -60.42 -10.94 -6.55
N GLU A 415 -60.60 -11.91 -5.64
CA GLU A 415 -61.41 -11.98 -4.41
C GLU A 415 -60.85 -13.06 -3.43
N ASN A 416 -61.15 -12.92 -2.13
CA ASN A 416 -61.17 -13.99 -1.10
C ASN A 416 -62.64 -14.46 -0.93
N PRO A 417 -62.93 -15.69 -0.47
CA PRO A 417 -63.33 -15.83 0.95
C PRO A 417 -63.09 -17.21 1.63
N GLY A 418 -63.15 -17.22 2.96
CA GLY A 418 -63.61 -18.35 3.81
C GLY A 418 -62.55 -19.06 4.65
N SER A 419 -62.19 -18.58 5.86
CA SER A 419 -62.79 -18.90 7.18
C SER A 419 -62.68 -20.38 7.59
N THR A 420 -61.96 -20.73 8.65
CA THR A 420 -62.54 -20.83 10.01
C THR A 420 -61.46 -20.58 11.09
N GLY A 421 -61.74 -19.62 11.99
CA GLY A 421 -61.15 -19.59 13.34
C GLY A 421 -61.92 -20.55 14.28
N PRO A 422 -61.97 -20.33 15.62
CA PRO A 422 -61.79 -19.01 16.26
C PRO A 422 -61.17 -19.02 17.69
N VAL A 423 -61.17 -17.81 18.29
CA VAL A 423 -61.32 -17.49 19.73
C VAL A 423 -60.05 -17.53 20.60
N ASP A 424 -59.64 -16.50 21.35
CA ASP A 424 -60.22 -15.16 21.66
C ASP A 424 -59.12 -14.35 22.40
N ASN A 425 -58.94 -13.06 22.07
CA ASN A 425 -59.41 -11.85 22.80
C ASN A 425 -58.57 -11.53 24.06
N ASP A 426 -58.14 -10.31 24.37
CA ASP A 426 -58.71 -8.96 24.23
C ASP A 426 -57.59 -7.98 24.69
N ASP A 427 -57.52 -6.67 24.44
CA ASP A 427 -58.26 -5.72 23.61
C ASP A 427 -57.67 -4.30 23.85
N LYS A 428 -57.99 -3.40 22.92
CA LYS A 428 -58.06 -1.92 22.98
C LYS A 428 -56.80 -1.06 22.74
N ILE A 429 -56.76 0.02 21.93
CA ILE A 429 -57.59 0.78 20.95
C ILE A 429 -57.42 2.31 21.20
N PHE A 430 -56.96 2.99 20.15
CA PHE A 430 -57.21 4.38 19.67
C PHE A 430 -56.62 5.65 20.34
N LYS A 431 -55.65 6.28 19.61
CA LYS A 431 -55.72 7.49 18.73
C LYS A 431 -56.06 8.91 19.30
N PRO A 432 -55.69 10.01 18.55
CA PRO A 432 -55.04 11.24 19.04
C PRO A 432 -55.91 12.52 18.97
N ILE A 433 -55.39 13.67 19.45
CA ILE A 433 -55.97 15.02 19.25
C ILE A 433 -54.86 16.09 19.05
N SER A 434 -55.19 17.09 18.23
CA SER A 434 -54.46 18.27 17.73
C SER A 434 -54.86 19.61 18.40
N GLY A 435 -54.03 20.66 18.20
CA GLY A 435 -54.33 22.12 18.30
C GLY A 435 -54.06 22.78 19.67
N ASP A 436 -53.73 24.07 19.83
CA ASP A 436 -53.39 25.19 18.95
C ASP A 436 -52.84 26.36 19.82
N GLU A 437 -52.07 27.27 19.21
CA GLU A 437 -51.81 28.71 19.50
C GLU A 437 -51.35 29.27 20.87
N SER A 438 -50.20 30.00 20.84
CA SER A 438 -50.07 31.47 21.07
C SER A 438 -48.80 31.89 21.85
N GLY A 439 -48.15 32.97 21.41
CA GLY A 439 -47.20 33.74 22.24
C GLY A 439 -45.89 34.16 21.56
N GLN A 440 -45.83 35.42 21.14
CA GLN A 440 -44.70 36.16 20.57
C GLN A 440 -43.45 36.18 21.48
N ASP A 441 -42.25 36.13 20.91
CA ASP A 441 -41.34 37.30 20.92
C ASP A 441 -40.12 37.13 20.01
N VAL A 442 -39.67 38.29 19.57
CA VAL A 442 -38.84 38.60 18.40
C VAL A 442 -37.35 38.61 18.75
N THR A 443 -36.49 37.97 17.94
CA THR A 443 -35.29 38.57 17.31
C THR A 443 -34.53 37.50 16.49
N GLU A 444 -34.69 37.59 15.17
CA GLU A 444 -33.71 37.14 14.18
C GLU A 444 -32.45 38.01 14.27
N ILE A 445 -31.31 37.48 13.81
CA ILE A 445 -30.53 38.04 12.69
C ILE A 445 -29.51 36.97 12.25
N GLU A 446 -29.73 36.45 11.05
CA GLU A 446 -28.71 35.90 10.16
C GLU A 446 -27.78 37.01 9.66
N SER A 447 -26.52 36.71 9.33
CA SER A 447 -25.95 37.24 8.07
C SER A 447 -24.62 36.59 7.69
N TYR A 448 -24.64 36.04 6.48
CA TYR A 448 -23.54 35.91 5.53
C TYR A 448 -22.69 37.19 5.38
N CYS A 449 -21.41 37.04 4.98
CA CYS A 449 -20.77 38.02 4.07
C CYS A 449 -19.73 37.33 3.16
N VAL A 450 -19.77 37.68 1.88
CA VAL A 450 -18.90 37.23 0.78
C VAL A 450 -18.12 38.43 0.23
N ASN A 451 -16.86 38.18 -0.15
CA ASN A 451 -15.92 38.90 -1.04
C ASN A 451 -15.52 40.36 -0.81
N CYS A 452 -14.19 40.58 -0.79
CA CYS A 452 -13.33 41.24 -1.82
C CYS A 452 -11.87 40.94 -1.39
N GLY A 453 -10.87 40.61 -2.20
CA GLY A 453 -10.52 41.13 -3.52
C GLY A 453 -9.37 42.13 -3.38
N GLU A 454 -8.15 41.70 -3.72
CA GLU A 454 -6.93 42.46 -4.07
C GLU A 454 -5.74 42.58 -3.09
N ASN A 455 -4.57 42.53 -3.75
CA ASN A 455 -3.18 42.43 -3.31
C ASN A 455 -2.66 43.65 -2.57
N VAL A 456 -1.78 43.44 -1.57
CA VAL A 456 -0.58 44.29 -1.36
C VAL A 456 0.58 43.45 -0.82
N SER A 457 1.70 43.51 -1.53
CA SER A 457 3.04 43.07 -1.15
C SER A 457 3.64 43.97 -0.08
N LEU A 458 4.43 43.44 0.85
CA LEU A 458 5.57 44.16 1.40
C LEU A 458 6.61 43.21 2.00
N SER A 459 7.81 43.42 1.52
CA SER A 459 9.09 42.77 1.76
C SER A 459 9.72 43.16 3.09
N SER A 460 10.57 42.24 3.60
CA SER A 460 11.85 42.50 4.27
C SER A 460 11.87 43.32 5.58
N PHE A 461 12.23 42.65 6.67
CA PHE A 461 13.14 43.05 7.77
C PHE A 461 12.91 41.95 8.85
N GLY A 462 13.88 41.20 9.35
CA GLY A 462 15.22 41.56 9.79
C GLY A 462 15.36 41.01 11.22
N GLN A 463 16.35 40.15 11.43
CA GLN A 463 16.81 39.48 12.66
C GLN A 463 16.47 40.10 14.02
N LEU A 464 16.24 39.22 15.01
CA LEU A 464 16.71 39.17 16.41
C LEU A 464 15.75 38.18 17.13
N GLY A 465 16.13 37.10 17.79
CA GLY A 465 17.25 36.88 18.70
C GLY A 465 16.67 36.39 20.04
N ASN A 466 16.77 35.08 20.29
CA ASN A 466 16.88 34.37 21.57
C ASN A 466 15.95 34.65 22.79
N CYS A 467 15.55 33.51 23.38
CA CYS A 467 15.35 33.25 24.81
C CYS A 467 14.15 33.89 25.53
N CYS A 468 13.22 33.05 25.98
CA CYS A 468 12.90 32.95 27.41
C CYS A 468 12.02 31.71 27.70
N THR A 469 12.58 30.85 28.55
CA THR A 469 11.95 29.77 29.30
C THR A 469 10.91 30.30 30.28
N GLY A 470 9.78 29.63 30.45
CA GLY A 470 8.79 29.95 31.48
C GLY A 470 7.82 28.81 31.76
N THR A 471 8.18 27.97 32.73
CA THR A 471 7.34 26.96 33.39
C THR A 471 6.33 27.62 34.34
N ILE A 472 5.04 27.26 34.26
CA ILE A 472 4.06 27.41 35.36
C ILE A 472 3.10 26.21 35.35
N SER A 473 3.01 25.52 36.49
CA SER A 473 1.93 24.61 36.90
C SER A 473 1.38 25.10 38.25
N PRO A 474 0.23 24.61 38.76
CA PRO A 474 -1.02 25.34 38.91
C PRO A 474 -1.38 25.60 40.39
N PRO A 475 -2.61 26.06 40.65
CA PRO A 475 -3.45 25.46 41.70
C PRO A 475 -4.54 24.56 41.12
#